data_AF-A0A9E5YAE6-F1
#
_entry.id   AF-A0A9E5YAE6-F1
#
_cell.length_a   1.000
_cell.length_b   1.000
_cell.length_c   1.000
_cell.angle_alpha   90.00
_cell.angle_beta   90.00
_cell.angle_gamma   90.00
#
_symmetry.space_group_name_H-M   'P 1'
#
loop_
_entity.id
_entity.type
_entity.pdbx_description
1 polymer ?
#
loop_
_entity_poly.entity_id
_entity_poly.type
_entity_poly.pdbx_seq_one_letter_code
_entity_poly.pdbx_strand_id
1 'polypeptide(L)'
;MNEKKKVLVFPGGTEIALEIWRSLKDCKEITLYSGGADISNHAPYVFKDYFIIPDVHTDDWVDVLSELIGKHGIDYIFPAHDDVIIALTQNADRLNAGIITSPLPTCLVCRSKTETYKRFKDLLPVPKVFNESSDIDAFPVFVKPDKGQGSQGAYRVSDIDELKLLIRDKKPLIMLEYLSGKEYTVDCFTDRRKGLLFCSGRERIRIRSGISMDSKPVDEKTNEIFRQYADTISRELELHGAWFFQVKADNQGSLKLMEIAPRIGGTMATHRVLGVNFPLLSIYEKEGVDIEIMLNSAEVEIDRALVNRYKHNIQYNKVYVDFDDTLIIDDKVNTELIRFLYQAIDRGCKAILISRTVNDLEKTLDERKLKGLFDEIILLKKEDSKADFIDPEGAIFIDDSFSERRSVFERHGIPTFDCSMIELLIDERV
;
A
#
# COMPACT_ATOMS: atom_id res chain seq x y z
N MET A 1 19.53 -12.08 7.46
CA MET A 1 20.44 -11.83 6.32
C MET A 1 21.63 -11.01 6.83
N ASN A 2 22.84 -11.16 6.26
CA ASN A 2 24.05 -10.50 6.80
C ASN A 2 24.30 -9.09 6.23
N GLU A 3 23.61 -8.71 5.14
CA GLU A 3 23.71 -7.39 4.50
C GLU A 3 22.32 -6.85 4.16
N LYS A 4 22.16 -5.51 4.20
CA LYS A 4 20.90 -4.81 3.93
C LYS A 4 20.59 -4.85 2.44
N LYS A 5 19.46 -5.45 2.06
CA LYS A 5 19.04 -5.59 0.65
C LYS A 5 18.41 -4.32 0.13
N LYS A 6 18.78 -3.94 -1.10
CA LYS A 6 18.23 -2.79 -1.81
C LYS A 6 17.12 -3.24 -2.74
N VAL A 7 15.90 -2.79 -2.47
CA VAL A 7 14.68 -3.23 -3.17
C VAL A 7 14.08 -2.06 -3.93
N LEU A 8 13.92 -2.21 -5.24
CA LEU A 8 13.24 -1.26 -6.11
C LEU A 8 11.76 -1.66 -6.29
N VAL A 9 10.83 -0.84 -5.82
CA VAL A 9 9.39 -1.02 -6.05
C VAL A 9 8.99 -0.28 -7.33
N PHE A 10 8.55 -1.00 -8.36
CA PHE A 10 8.31 -0.45 -9.70
C PHE A 10 6.98 -0.92 -10.32
N PRO A 11 6.06 -0.02 -10.71
CA PRO A 11 6.09 1.43 -10.52
C PRO A 11 5.60 1.83 -9.13
N GLY A 12 6.17 2.88 -8.54
CA GLY A 12 5.90 3.28 -7.15
C GLY A 12 4.50 3.84 -6.85
N GLY A 13 3.80 4.33 -7.88
CA GLY A 13 2.57 5.12 -7.71
C GLY A 13 1.30 4.31 -7.50
N THR A 14 1.37 2.98 -7.48
CA THR A 14 0.19 2.11 -7.41
C THR A 14 -0.14 1.74 -5.97
N GLU A 15 -1.40 1.37 -5.70
CA GLU A 15 -1.78 0.83 -4.38
C GLU A 15 -1.03 -0.47 -4.03
N ILE A 16 -0.55 -1.21 -5.03
CA ILE A 16 0.31 -2.38 -4.82
C ILE A 16 1.66 -1.92 -4.26
N ALA A 17 2.27 -0.89 -4.85
CA ALA A 17 3.52 -0.32 -4.40
C ALA A 17 3.41 0.29 -2.99
N LEU A 18 2.30 0.97 -2.69
CA LEU A 18 2.08 1.51 -1.35
C LEU A 18 1.93 0.41 -0.30
N GLU A 19 1.34 -0.73 -0.64
CA GLU A 19 1.28 -1.87 0.27
C GLU A 19 2.67 -2.53 0.46
N ILE A 20 3.46 -2.65 -0.62
CA ILE A 20 4.86 -3.10 -0.51
C ILE A 20 5.67 -2.17 0.39
N TRP A 21 5.53 -0.85 0.20
CA TRP A 21 6.19 0.16 1.02
C TRP A 21 5.79 0.04 2.51
N ARG A 22 4.49 -0.01 2.82
CA ARG A 22 4.00 -0.18 4.22
C ARG A 22 4.54 -1.45 4.88
N SER A 23 4.80 -2.48 4.08
CA SER A 23 5.29 -3.77 4.55
C SER A 23 6.78 -3.81 4.83
N LEU A 24 7.56 -2.95 4.16
CA LEU A 24 9.03 -3.03 4.15
C LEU A 24 9.73 -1.81 4.76
N LYS A 25 9.05 -0.67 4.92
CA LYS A 25 9.68 0.62 5.27
C LYS A 25 10.52 0.61 6.54
N ASP A 26 10.09 -0.14 7.56
CA ASP A 26 10.76 -0.21 8.86
C ASP A 26 11.57 -1.52 9.02
N CYS A 27 11.72 -2.30 7.95
CA CYS A 27 12.54 -3.51 7.97
C CYS A 27 14.02 -3.13 7.95
N LYS A 28 14.72 -3.34 9.08
CA LYS A 28 16.15 -3.01 9.22
C LYS A 28 17.05 -3.62 8.13
N GLU A 29 16.65 -4.75 7.56
CA GLU A 29 17.39 -5.46 6.51
C GLU A 29 17.07 -4.98 5.09
N ILE A 30 16.19 -3.99 4.92
CA ILE A 30 15.72 -3.51 3.60
C ILE A 30 15.94 -2.01 3.44
N THR A 31 16.53 -1.60 2.31
CA THR A 31 16.54 -0.21 1.83
C THR A 31 15.60 -0.12 0.63
N LEU A 32 14.64 0.81 0.66
CA LEU A 32 13.64 0.95 -0.38
C LEU A 32 14.03 2.03 -1.39
N TYR A 33 13.88 1.68 -2.66
CA TYR A 33 13.93 2.59 -3.80
C TYR A 33 12.61 2.46 -4.56
N SER A 34 12.27 3.48 -5.33
CA SER A 34 11.14 3.39 -6.24
C SER A 34 11.33 4.22 -7.51
N GLY A 35 10.50 3.96 -8.51
CA GLY A 35 10.44 4.82 -9.69
C GLY A 35 9.18 4.60 -10.50
N GLY A 36 9.01 5.41 -11.54
CA GLY A 36 7.87 5.32 -12.45
C GLY A 36 7.92 6.41 -13.51
N ALA A 37 6.95 6.37 -14.43
CA ALA A 37 6.83 7.37 -15.49
C ALA A 37 6.69 8.79 -14.91
N ASP A 38 7.09 9.80 -15.69
CA ASP A 38 7.00 11.22 -15.32
C ASP A 38 5.55 11.72 -15.36
N ILE A 39 4.77 11.25 -14.40
CA ILE A 39 3.36 11.59 -14.20
C ILE A 39 3.12 11.87 -12.72
N SER A 40 2.18 12.76 -12.43
CA SER A 40 1.77 13.04 -11.05
C SER A 40 1.24 11.77 -10.38
N ASN A 41 1.87 11.38 -9.27
CA ASN A 41 1.48 10.22 -8.48
C ASN A 41 1.93 10.35 -7.01
N HIS A 42 1.51 9.42 -6.15
CA HIS A 42 1.75 9.49 -4.71
C HIS A 42 3.17 9.03 -4.27
N ALA A 43 3.90 8.29 -5.11
CA ALA A 43 5.16 7.66 -4.73
C ALA A 43 6.24 8.64 -4.23
N PRO A 44 6.45 9.83 -4.85
CA PRO A 44 7.44 10.78 -4.37
C PRO A 44 7.17 11.33 -2.97
N TYR A 45 5.99 11.08 -2.40
CA TYR A 45 5.60 11.51 -1.05
C TYR A 45 5.83 10.43 0.02
N VAL A 46 6.19 9.20 -0.36
CA VAL A 46 6.42 8.07 0.57
C VAL A 46 7.78 7.41 0.38
N PHE A 47 8.35 7.45 -0.82
CA PHE A 47 9.71 6.99 -1.07
C PHE A 47 10.67 8.17 -1.01
N LYS A 48 11.72 8.05 -0.19
CA LYS A 48 12.80 9.04 -0.15
C LYS A 48 13.59 9.03 -1.47
N ASP A 49 13.95 7.85 -1.94
CA ASP A 49 14.68 7.63 -3.18
C ASP A 49 13.72 7.22 -4.31
N TYR A 50 13.18 8.22 -5.01
CA TYR A 50 12.28 8.04 -6.16
C TYR A 50 12.92 8.55 -7.46
N PHE A 51 12.84 7.75 -8.52
CA PHE A 51 13.42 8.07 -9.83
C PHE A 51 12.39 8.06 -10.96
N ILE A 52 12.63 8.88 -11.98
CA ILE A 52 11.86 8.82 -13.21
C ILE A 52 12.39 7.64 -14.04
N ILE A 53 11.48 6.74 -14.41
CA ILE A 53 11.74 5.56 -15.25
C ILE A 53 10.67 5.55 -16.34
N PRO A 54 11.03 5.46 -17.63
CA PRO A 54 10.04 5.42 -18.70
C PRO A 54 9.02 4.28 -18.53
N ASP A 55 7.84 4.48 -19.14
CA ASP A 55 6.80 3.44 -19.15
C ASP A 55 7.29 2.18 -19.88
N VAL A 56 6.87 1.00 -19.42
CA VAL A 56 7.34 -0.29 -19.98
C VAL A 56 6.94 -0.55 -21.43
N HIS A 57 6.10 0.32 -22.00
CA HIS A 57 5.72 0.29 -23.41
C HIS A 57 6.60 1.19 -24.31
N THR A 58 7.57 1.91 -23.74
CA THR A 58 8.59 2.65 -24.51
C THR A 58 9.73 1.71 -24.93
N ASP A 59 10.63 2.14 -25.82
CA ASP A 59 11.73 1.27 -26.28
C ASP A 59 12.95 1.32 -25.33
N ASP A 60 13.13 2.43 -24.61
CA ASP A 60 14.32 2.73 -23.81
C ASP A 60 14.21 2.40 -22.31
N TRP A 61 13.01 2.03 -21.82
CA TRP A 61 12.79 1.80 -20.37
C TRP A 61 13.72 0.77 -19.75
N VAL A 62 14.05 -0.31 -20.46
CA VAL A 62 14.91 -1.39 -19.93
C VAL A 62 16.32 -0.88 -19.70
N ASP A 63 16.84 -0.08 -20.63
CA ASP A 63 18.20 0.44 -20.54
C ASP A 63 18.31 1.46 -19.41
N VAL A 64 17.33 2.35 -19.28
CA VAL A 64 17.25 3.30 -18.16
C VAL A 64 17.13 2.57 -16.82
N LEU A 65 16.28 1.54 -16.75
CA LEU A 65 16.12 0.73 -15.53
C LEU A 65 17.42 -0.03 -15.18
N SER A 66 18.10 -0.59 -16.18
CA SER A 66 19.35 -1.33 -15.99
C SER A 66 20.48 -0.42 -15.48
N GLU A 67 20.60 0.80 -16.02
CA GLU A 67 21.54 1.81 -15.52
C GLU A 67 21.25 2.17 -14.06
N LEU A 68 19.99 2.39 -13.70
CA LEU A 68 19.57 2.68 -12.33
C LEU A 68 19.92 1.53 -11.37
N ILE A 69 19.64 0.29 -11.79
CA ILE A 69 19.98 -0.93 -11.03
C ILE A 69 21.48 -0.96 -10.75
N GLY A 70 22.31 -0.75 -11.78
CA GLY A 70 23.78 -0.75 -11.63
C GLY A 70 24.28 0.39 -10.74
N LYS A 71 23.75 1.61 -10.94
CA LYS A 71 24.16 2.80 -10.19
C LYS A 71 23.86 2.70 -8.70
N HIS A 72 22.69 2.16 -8.33
CA HIS A 72 22.26 2.06 -6.94
C HIS A 72 22.58 0.70 -6.30
N GLY A 73 23.00 -0.28 -7.10
CA GLY A 73 23.26 -1.65 -6.67
C GLY A 73 21.98 -2.34 -6.20
N ILE A 74 20.91 -2.25 -6.98
CA ILE A 74 19.60 -2.84 -6.63
C ILE A 74 19.71 -4.37 -6.63
N ASP A 75 19.36 -5.01 -5.52
CA ASP A 75 19.36 -6.48 -5.39
C ASP A 75 18.08 -7.08 -5.97
N TYR A 76 16.92 -6.46 -5.68
CA TYR A 76 15.62 -6.97 -6.12
C TYR A 76 14.70 -5.90 -6.69
N ILE A 77 13.90 -6.31 -7.67
CA ILE A 77 12.80 -5.52 -8.23
C ILE A 77 11.48 -6.13 -7.79
N PHE A 78 10.63 -5.34 -7.14
CA PHE A 78 9.28 -5.72 -6.74
C PHE A 78 8.27 -5.10 -7.72
N PRO A 79 7.68 -5.88 -8.63
CA PRO A 79 6.71 -5.36 -9.58
C PRO A 79 5.40 -5.01 -8.89
N ALA A 80 4.90 -3.81 -9.17
CA ALA A 80 3.69 -3.27 -8.57
C ALA A 80 2.58 -3.00 -9.60
N HIS A 81 2.62 -3.68 -10.74
CA HIS A 81 1.66 -3.55 -11.83
C HIS A 81 1.71 -4.77 -12.77
N ASP A 82 0.57 -5.22 -13.29
CA ASP A 82 0.48 -6.49 -14.04
C ASP A 82 1.26 -6.47 -15.36
N ASP A 83 1.25 -5.38 -16.13
CA ASP A 83 2.06 -5.27 -17.35
C ASP A 83 3.56 -5.15 -17.05
N VAL A 84 3.93 -4.58 -15.90
CA VAL A 84 5.32 -4.47 -15.48
C VAL A 84 5.89 -5.82 -15.07
N ILE A 85 5.08 -6.70 -14.48
CA ILE A 85 5.48 -8.10 -14.22
C ILE A 85 5.93 -8.78 -15.52
N ILE A 86 5.13 -8.67 -16.58
CA ILE A 86 5.45 -9.27 -17.88
C ILE A 86 6.70 -8.65 -18.47
N ALA A 87 6.77 -7.32 -18.52
CA ALA A 87 7.89 -6.60 -19.10
C ALA A 87 9.22 -6.94 -18.40
N LEU A 88 9.23 -6.97 -17.06
CA LEU A 88 10.41 -7.33 -16.27
C LEU A 88 10.80 -8.79 -16.50
N THR A 89 9.86 -9.73 -16.40
CA THR A 89 10.17 -11.17 -16.53
C THR A 89 10.63 -11.54 -17.95
N GLN A 90 10.16 -10.86 -18.99
CA GLN A 90 10.65 -11.01 -20.35
C GLN A 90 12.07 -10.48 -20.56
N ASN A 91 12.47 -9.48 -19.78
CA ASN A 91 13.78 -8.83 -19.88
C ASN A 91 14.71 -9.21 -18.72
N ALA A 92 14.42 -10.27 -17.97
CA ALA A 92 15.16 -10.63 -16.77
C ALA A 92 16.68 -10.76 -17.01
N ASP A 93 17.10 -11.31 -18.16
CA ASP A 93 18.51 -11.47 -18.51
C ASP A 93 19.25 -10.14 -18.73
N ARG A 94 18.52 -9.04 -18.97
CA ARG A 94 19.08 -7.68 -19.13
C ARG A 94 19.13 -6.91 -17.82
N LEU A 95 18.49 -7.44 -16.78
CA LEU A 95 18.34 -6.81 -15.48
C LEU A 95 19.21 -7.57 -14.47
N ASN A 96 20.31 -6.96 -14.03
CA ASN A 96 21.21 -7.56 -13.04
C ASN A 96 20.65 -7.46 -11.61
N ALA A 97 19.37 -7.82 -11.43
CA ALA A 97 18.64 -7.80 -10.16
C ALA A 97 17.59 -8.91 -10.15
N GLY A 98 17.32 -9.48 -8.97
CA GLY A 98 16.31 -10.52 -8.82
C GLY A 98 14.89 -9.94 -8.90
N ILE A 99 14.05 -10.46 -9.80
CA ILE A 99 12.64 -10.06 -9.85
C ILE A 99 11.84 -10.90 -8.83
N ILE A 100 11.08 -10.22 -7.96
CA ILE A 100 10.20 -10.85 -6.96
C ILE A 100 8.82 -11.10 -7.58
N THR A 101 8.71 -12.21 -8.32
CA THR A 101 7.46 -12.73 -8.88
C THR A 101 7.66 -14.18 -9.33
N SER A 102 6.60 -14.79 -9.87
CA SER A 102 6.63 -16.12 -10.46
C SER A 102 7.29 -16.12 -11.85
N PRO A 103 7.63 -17.28 -12.43
CA PRO A 103 8.24 -17.35 -13.76
C PRO A 103 7.34 -16.83 -14.88
N LEU A 104 7.95 -16.39 -15.99
CA LEU A 104 7.26 -15.82 -17.15
C LEU A 104 6.07 -16.66 -17.65
N PRO A 105 6.15 -18.01 -17.80
CA PRO A 105 5.00 -18.81 -18.23
C PRO A 105 3.78 -18.66 -17.32
N THR A 106 3.98 -18.66 -15.99
CA THR A 106 2.93 -18.43 -15.01
C THR A 106 2.35 -17.02 -15.15
N CYS A 107 3.22 -16.01 -15.25
CA CYS A 107 2.78 -14.62 -15.40
C CYS A 107 1.94 -14.41 -16.67
N LEU A 108 2.32 -15.03 -17.80
CA LEU A 108 1.57 -14.94 -19.06
C LEU A 108 0.17 -15.55 -18.95
N VAL A 109 0.03 -16.71 -18.30
CA VAL A 109 -1.28 -17.33 -18.07
C VAL A 109 -2.14 -16.43 -17.18
N CYS A 110 -1.60 -15.96 -16.05
CA CYS A 110 -2.32 -15.11 -15.11
C CYS A 110 -2.71 -13.74 -15.71
N ARG A 111 -1.93 -13.20 -16.66
CA ARG A 111 -2.22 -11.91 -17.30
C ARG A 111 -3.45 -11.95 -18.21
N SER A 112 -3.76 -13.11 -18.81
CA SER A 112 -4.89 -13.31 -19.71
C SER A 112 -6.00 -14.11 -19.02
N LYS A 113 -7.20 -13.54 -18.99
CA LYS A 113 -8.37 -14.21 -18.42
C LYS A 113 -8.82 -15.37 -19.30
N THR A 114 -8.74 -15.22 -20.61
CA THR A 114 -8.99 -16.29 -21.58
C THR A 114 -8.05 -17.47 -21.34
N GLU A 115 -6.75 -17.23 -21.18
CA GLU A 115 -5.80 -18.32 -20.94
C GLU A 115 -5.96 -18.93 -19.54
N THR A 116 -6.28 -18.12 -18.53
CA THR A 116 -6.66 -18.61 -17.20
C THR A 116 -7.88 -19.52 -17.28
N TYR A 117 -8.97 -19.09 -17.92
CA TYR A 117 -10.19 -19.91 -18.03
C TYR A 117 -9.95 -21.17 -18.86
N LYS A 118 -9.20 -21.09 -19.97
CA LYS A 118 -8.81 -22.28 -20.74
C LYS A 118 -8.03 -23.28 -19.91
N ARG A 119 -7.10 -22.81 -19.06
CA ARG A 119 -6.28 -23.67 -18.21
C ARG A 119 -7.10 -24.37 -17.13
N PHE A 120 -8.04 -23.65 -16.51
CA PHE A 120 -8.71 -24.13 -15.30
C PHE A 120 -10.15 -24.63 -15.49
N LYS A 121 -10.80 -24.42 -16.63
CA LYS A 121 -12.22 -24.77 -16.84
C LYS A 121 -12.60 -26.22 -16.52
N ASP A 122 -11.66 -27.15 -16.71
CA ASP A 122 -11.89 -28.60 -16.50
C ASP A 122 -11.43 -29.05 -15.10
N LEU A 123 -10.84 -28.13 -14.32
CA LEU A 123 -10.26 -28.40 -12.99
C LEU A 123 -10.99 -27.64 -11.87
N LEU A 124 -11.50 -26.44 -12.18
CA LEU A 124 -12.19 -25.55 -11.25
C LEU A 124 -13.39 -24.89 -11.94
N PRO A 125 -14.46 -24.57 -11.20
CA PRO A 125 -15.53 -23.73 -11.72
C PRO A 125 -14.98 -22.37 -12.18
N VAL A 126 -15.20 -22.04 -13.45
CA VAL A 126 -14.91 -20.74 -14.05
C VAL A 126 -16.21 -20.13 -14.59
N PRO A 127 -16.28 -18.80 -14.81
CA PRO A 127 -17.43 -18.19 -15.45
C PRO A 127 -17.63 -18.78 -16.86
N LYS A 128 -18.88 -19.03 -17.26
CA LYS A 128 -19.23 -19.34 -18.65
C LYS A 128 -18.73 -18.21 -19.55
N VAL A 129 -17.93 -18.58 -20.55
CA VAL A 129 -17.42 -17.67 -21.58
C VAL A 129 -18.30 -17.78 -22.83
N PHE A 130 -18.75 -16.64 -23.36
CA PHE A 130 -19.47 -16.56 -24.62
C PHE A 130 -18.50 -16.13 -25.72
N ASN A 131 -18.45 -16.87 -26.83
CA ASN A 131 -17.56 -16.54 -27.95
C ASN A 131 -18.24 -15.55 -28.89
N GLU A 132 -19.55 -15.73 -29.09
CA GLU A 132 -20.38 -14.89 -29.94
C GLU A 132 -21.58 -14.34 -29.16
N SER A 133 -22.13 -13.20 -29.60
CA SER A 133 -23.32 -12.62 -28.98
C SER A 133 -24.55 -13.52 -29.08
N SER A 134 -24.58 -14.42 -30.06
CA SER A 134 -25.62 -15.45 -30.23
C SER A 134 -25.57 -16.57 -29.20
N ASP A 135 -24.44 -16.76 -28.52
CA ASP A 135 -24.29 -17.79 -27.46
C ASP A 135 -24.95 -17.37 -26.14
N ILE A 136 -25.45 -16.13 -26.06
CA ILE A 136 -25.99 -15.53 -24.83
C ILE A 136 -27.46 -15.90 -24.69
N ASP A 137 -27.73 -16.81 -23.76
CA ASP A 137 -29.08 -17.30 -23.47
C ASP A 137 -29.86 -16.35 -22.55
N ALA A 138 -29.17 -15.55 -21.73
CA ALA A 138 -29.77 -14.66 -20.74
C ALA A 138 -28.89 -13.45 -20.42
N PHE A 139 -29.54 -12.34 -20.06
CA PHE A 139 -28.92 -11.12 -19.56
C PHE A 139 -29.29 -10.89 -18.08
N PRO A 140 -28.48 -10.14 -17.31
CA PRO A 140 -27.28 -9.43 -17.73
C PRO A 140 -26.07 -10.35 -17.99
N VAL A 141 -25.13 -9.89 -18.81
CA VAL A 141 -23.80 -10.49 -18.98
C VAL A 141 -22.73 -9.54 -18.45
N PHE A 142 -21.50 -10.03 -18.31
CA PHE A 142 -20.37 -9.22 -17.90
C PHE A 142 -19.31 -9.17 -19.01
N VAL A 143 -18.94 -7.97 -19.42
CA VAL A 143 -17.97 -7.74 -20.51
C VAL A 143 -16.76 -7.01 -19.96
N LYS A 144 -15.55 -7.49 -20.22
CA LYS A 144 -14.31 -6.85 -19.76
C LYS A 144 -13.15 -7.09 -20.71
N PRO A 145 -12.04 -6.33 -20.64
CA PRO A 145 -10.83 -6.65 -21.38
C PRO A 145 -10.23 -7.96 -20.89
N ASP A 146 -9.70 -8.75 -21.82
CA ASP A 146 -8.96 -9.97 -21.49
C ASP A 146 -7.76 -9.64 -20.59
N LYS A 147 -6.93 -8.71 -21.05
CA LYS A 147 -5.82 -8.11 -20.29
C LYS A 147 -6.26 -6.76 -19.77
N GLY A 148 -6.46 -6.65 -18.46
CA GLY A 148 -6.93 -5.41 -17.81
C GLY A 148 -6.67 -5.45 -16.31
N GLN A 149 -7.00 -4.35 -15.63
CA GLN A 149 -6.80 -4.14 -14.19
C GLN A 149 -7.80 -3.09 -13.67
N GLY A 150 -8.00 -3.04 -12.35
CA GLY A 150 -8.80 -1.97 -11.70
C GLY A 150 -10.21 -1.79 -12.28
N SER A 151 -10.83 -2.86 -12.78
CA SER A 151 -12.12 -2.83 -13.48
C SER A 151 -12.21 -1.86 -14.67
N GLN A 152 -11.09 -1.42 -15.24
CA GLN A 152 -11.10 -0.56 -16.42
C GLN A 152 -11.68 -1.31 -17.61
N GLY A 153 -12.68 -0.72 -18.26
CA GLY A 153 -13.40 -1.32 -19.38
C GLY A 153 -14.30 -2.51 -19.00
N ALA A 154 -14.60 -2.70 -17.72
CA ALA A 154 -15.54 -3.72 -17.27
C ALA A 154 -16.97 -3.18 -17.17
N TYR A 155 -17.92 -3.89 -17.77
CA TYR A 155 -19.32 -3.48 -17.90
C TYR A 155 -20.25 -4.63 -17.51
N ARG A 156 -21.27 -4.32 -16.71
CA ARG A 156 -22.48 -5.15 -16.62
C ARG A 156 -23.39 -4.70 -17.75
N VAL A 157 -23.71 -5.63 -18.65
CA VAL A 157 -24.48 -5.37 -19.86
C VAL A 157 -25.85 -6.00 -19.68
N SER A 158 -26.90 -5.19 -19.80
CA SER A 158 -28.27 -5.55 -19.45
C SER A 158 -29.07 -6.12 -20.61
N ASP A 159 -28.65 -5.86 -21.85
CA ASP A 159 -29.30 -6.37 -23.06
C ASP A 159 -28.36 -6.42 -24.29
N ILE A 160 -28.89 -6.94 -25.39
CA ILE A 160 -28.17 -7.16 -26.64
C ILE A 160 -27.77 -5.86 -27.35
N ASP A 161 -28.50 -4.77 -27.17
CA ASP A 161 -28.23 -3.51 -27.85
C ASP A 161 -27.09 -2.77 -27.15
N GLU A 162 -27.05 -2.78 -25.81
CA GLU A 162 -25.87 -2.36 -25.04
C GLU A 162 -24.63 -3.17 -25.43
N LEU A 163 -24.77 -4.50 -25.60
CA LEU A 163 -23.65 -5.36 -26.01
C LEU A 163 -23.10 -4.97 -27.39
N LYS A 164 -23.98 -4.78 -28.38
CA LYS A 164 -23.61 -4.39 -29.74
C LYS A 164 -22.86 -3.06 -29.78
N LEU A 165 -23.24 -2.11 -28.92
CA LEU A 165 -22.54 -0.83 -28.80
C LEU A 165 -21.10 -1.02 -28.30
N LEU A 166 -20.89 -1.87 -27.29
CA LEU A 166 -19.55 -2.10 -26.70
C LEU A 166 -18.59 -2.83 -27.64
N ILE A 167 -19.06 -3.82 -28.38
CA ILE A 167 -18.22 -4.63 -29.28
C ILE A 167 -17.90 -3.91 -30.61
N ARG A 168 -18.61 -2.82 -30.93
CA ARG A 168 -18.40 -2.03 -32.16
C ARG A 168 -16.98 -1.48 -32.26
N ASP A 169 -16.37 -1.14 -31.13
CA ASP A 169 -15.03 -0.53 -31.06
C ASP A 169 -13.88 -1.54 -31.27
N LYS A 170 -14.18 -2.82 -31.55
CA LYS A 170 -13.23 -3.91 -31.86
C LYS A 170 -12.08 -4.08 -30.84
N LYS A 171 -12.27 -3.63 -29.60
CA LYS A 171 -11.32 -3.94 -28.53
C LYS A 171 -11.41 -5.42 -28.18
N PRO A 172 -10.29 -6.07 -27.80
CA PRO A 172 -10.31 -7.47 -27.36
C PRO A 172 -11.02 -7.58 -26.01
N LEU A 173 -12.33 -7.81 -26.05
CA LEU A 173 -13.21 -8.00 -24.89
C LEU A 173 -13.58 -9.48 -24.76
N ILE A 174 -13.73 -9.93 -23.52
CA ILE A 174 -14.30 -11.24 -23.19
C ILE A 174 -15.72 -11.04 -22.65
N MET A 175 -16.66 -11.86 -23.13
CA MET A 175 -18.05 -11.88 -22.70
C MET A 175 -18.25 -13.06 -21.74
N LEU A 176 -18.79 -12.80 -20.56
CA LEU A 176 -18.93 -13.78 -19.48
C LEU A 176 -20.34 -13.78 -18.92
N GLU A 177 -20.74 -14.88 -18.27
CA GLU A 177 -21.91 -14.85 -17.41
C GLU A 177 -21.79 -13.79 -16.32
N TYR A 178 -22.92 -13.23 -15.89
CA TYR A 178 -22.96 -12.29 -14.78
C TYR A 178 -23.05 -13.01 -13.44
N LEU A 179 -22.03 -12.84 -12.61
CA LEU A 179 -21.99 -13.37 -11.25
C LEU A 179 -22.51 -12.32 -10.26
N SER A 180 -23.68 -12.59 -9.68
CA SER A 180 -24.40 -11.66 -8.80
C SER A 180 -24.11 -11.82 -7.31
N GLY A 181 -23.41 -12.88 -6.91
CA GLY A 181 -23.13 -13.20 -5.51
C GLY A 181 -21.91 -12.47 -4.96
N LYS A 182 -21.53 -12.88 -3.74
CA LYS A 182 -20.39 -12.33 -2.99
C LYS A 182 -19.07 -12.54 -3.74
N GLU A 183 -18.17 -11.57 -3.58
CA GLU A 183 -16.84 -11.55 -4.19
C GLU A 183 -15.77 -11.67 -3.12
N TYR A 184 -14.75 -12.49 -3.37
CA TYR A 184 -13.67 -12.76 -2.44
C TYR A 184 -12.31 -12.63 -3.14
N THR A 185 -11.30 -12.26 -2.37
CA THR A 185 -9.89 -12.44 -2.74
C THR A 185 -9.26 -13.41 -1.78
N VAL A 186 -8.52 -14.38 -2.28
CA VAL A 186 -7.80 -15.37 -1.49
C VAL A 186 -6.32 -15.09 -1.61
N ASP A 187 -5.75 -14.56 -0.54
CA ASP A 187 -4.32 -14.23 -0.47
C ASP A 187 -3.55 -15.52 -0.16
N CYS A 188 -2.50 -15.78 -0.95
CA CYS A 188 -1.72 -17.00 -0.90
C CYS A 188 -0.22 -16.70 -0.83
N PHE A 189 0.53 -17.64 -0.27
CA PHE A 189 1.99 -17.60 -0.27
C PHE A 189 2.56 -18.99 -0.56
N THR A 190 3.43 -19.08 -1.57
CA THR A 190 4.08 -20.33 -1.98
C THR A 190 5.59 -20.19 -1.86
N ASP A 191 6.20 -21.14 -1.16
CA ASP A 191 7.64 -21.32 -1.16
C ASP A 191 8.00 -22.33 -2.26
N ARG A 192 8.97 -22.02 -3.13
CA ARG A 192 9.32 -22.89 -4.26
C ARG A 192 9.78 -24.30 -3.88
N ARG A 193 10.23 -24.50 -2.63
CA ARG A 193 10.72 -25.80 -2.13
C ARG A 193 9.66 -26.53 -1.31
N LYS A 194 8.83 -25.79 -0.55
CA LYS A 194 7.83 -26.38 0.37
C LYS A 194 6.40 -26.41 -0.20
N GLY A 195 6.13 -25.67 -1.27
CA GLY A 195 4.78 -25.51 -1.82
C GLY A 195 3.97 -24.43 -1.11
N LEU A 196 2.64 -24.57 -1.12
CA LEU A 196 1.71 -23.59 -0.54
C LEU A 196 1.84 -23.56 0.99
N LEU A 197 2.25 -22.41 1.55
CA LEU A 197 2.43 -22.22 2.99
C LEU A 197 1.29 -21.41 3.63
N PHE A 198 0.60 -20.57 2.85
CA PHE A 198 -0.53 -19.78 3.33
C PHE A 198 -1.62 -19.68 2.27
N CYS A 199 -2.87 -19.74 2.72
CA CYS A 199 -4.06 -19.51 1.93
C CYS A 199 -5.18 -19.07 2.87
N SER A 200 -5.65 -17.84 2.72
CA SER A 200 -6.80 -17.34 3.46
C SER A 200 -7.58 -16.32 2.64
N GLY A 201 -8.91 -16.44 2.69
CA GLY A 201 -9.83 -15.59 1.98
C GLY A 201 -10.22 -14.35 2.76
N ARG A 202 -10.61 -13.32 2.01
CA ARG A 202 -11.29 -12.14 2.52
C ARG A 202 -12.45 -11.74 1.61
N GLU A 203 -13.57 -11.42 2.23
CA GLU A 203 -14.76 -10.89 1.55
C GLU A 203 -14.51 -9.45 1.10
N ARG A 204 -14.87 -9.11 -0.14
CA ARG A 204 -14.76 -7.75 -0.69
C ARG A 204 -16.10 -7.04 -0.51
N ILE A 205 -16.33 -6.47 0.67
CA ILE A 205 -17.61 -5.88 1.09
C ILE A 205 -17.93 -4.62 0.25
N ARG A 206 -16.94 -3.73 0.10
CA ARG A 206 -17.07 -2.50 -0.69
C ARG A 206 -15.93 -2.39 -1.70
N ILE A 207 -16.31 -2.17 -2.96
CA ILE A 207 -15.38 -2.05 -4.09
C ILE A 207 -15.56 -0.68 -4.74
N ARG A 208 -14.45 -0.01 -5.05
CA ARG A 208 -14.43 1.25 -5.81
C ARG A 208 -13.36 1.15 -6.89
N SER A 209 -13.73 1.33 -8.16
CA SER A 209 -12.80 1.24 -9.30
C SER A 209 -11.97 -0.05 -9.30
N GLY A 210 -12.60 -1.19 -9.01
CA GLY A 210 -11.93 -2.51 -8.94
C GLY A 210 -11.06 -2.75 -7.71
N ILE A 211 -10.87 -1.75 -6.85
CA ILE A 211 -10.11 -1.86 -5.61
C ILE A 211 -11.06 -2.12 -4.45
N SER A 212 -10.73 -3.11 -3.61
CA SER A 212 -11.49 -3.33 -2.37
C SER A 212 -11.10 -2.30 -1.33
N MET A 213 -12.10 -1.52 -0.92
CA MET A 213 -12.00 -0.48 0.10
C MET A 213 -12.33 -1.04 1.48
N ASP A 214 -13.31 -1.94 1.54
CA ASP A 214 -13.76 -2.61 2.76
C ASP A 214 -13.60 -4.13 2.59
N SER A 215 -12.90 -4.78 3.53
CA SER A 215 -12.62 -6.22 3.52
C SER A 215 -12.49 -6.80 4.92
N LYS A 216 -12.89 -8.06 5.07
CA LYS A 216 -12.61 -8.85 6.28
C LYS A 216 -12.27 -10.30 5.95
N PRO A 217 -11.46 -11.00 6.77
CA PRO A 217 -11.21 -12.42 6.62
C PRO A 217 -12.52 -13.24 6.63
N VAL A 218 -12.52 -14.36 5.92
CA VAL A 218 -13.64 -15.32 5.95
C VAL A 218 -13.49 -16.33 7.08
N ASP A 219 -14.55 -17.09 7.36
CA ASP A 219 -14.51 -18.20 8.31
C ASP A 219 -13.71 -19.41 7.80
N GLU A 220 -13.34 -20.33 8.72
CA GLU A 220 -12.49 -21.48 8.37
C GLU A 220 -13.18 -22.42 7.36
N LYS A 221 -14.51 -22.57 7.43
CA LYS A 221 -15.26 -23.39 6.48
C LYS A 221 -15.13 -22.87 5.05
N THR A 222 -15.17 -21.55 4.87
CA THR A 222 -14.95 -20.92 3.57
C THR A 222 -13.49 -21.04 3.15
N ASN A 223 -12.55 -20.91 4.09
CA ASN A 223 -11.12 -21.13 3.83
C ASN A 223 -10.80 -22.56 3.37
N GLU A 224 -11.48 -23.59 3.89
CA GLU A 224 -11.29 -24.97 3.41
C GLU A 224 -11.58 -25.10 1.91
N ILE A 225 -12.63 -24.43 1.41
CA ILE A 225 -12.95 -24.39 -0.03
C ILE A 225 -11.84 -23.65 -0.78
N PHE A 226 -11.39 -22.51 -0.26
CA PHE A 226 -10.34 -21.73 -0.90
C PHE A 226 -9.00 -22.46 -0.95
N ARG A 227 -8.66 -23.26 0.07
CA ARG A 227 -7.46 -24.13 0.05
C ARG A 227 -7.53 -25.14 -1.09
N GLN A 228 -8.68 -25.75 -1.37
CA GLN A 228 -8.84 -26.67 -2.51
C GLN A 228 -8.60 -25.97 -3.86
N TYR A 229 -9.06 -24.72 -4.01
CA TYR A 229 -8.76 -23.91 -5.19
C TYR A 229 -7.26 -23.60 -5.27
N ALA A 230 -6.67 -23.17 -4.17
CA ALA A 230 -5.25 -22.81 -4.11
C ALA A 230 -4.32 -24.00 -4.42
N ASP A 231 -4.62 -25.19 -3.89
CA ASP A 231 -3.90 -26.43 -4.16
C ASP A 231 -4.02 -26.84 -5.64
N THR A 232 -5.19 -26.65 -6.25
CA THR A 232 -5.38 -26.94 -7.67
C THR A 232 -4.61 -25.95 -8.54
N ILE A 233 -4.66 -24.66 -8.21
CA ILE A 233 -3.92 -23.62 -8.92
C ILE A 233 -2.40 -23.82 -8.82
N SER A 234 -1.89 -24.11 -7.62
CA SER A 234 -0.46 -24.30 -7.37
C SER A 234 0.14 -25.59 -7.93
N ARG A 235 -0.69 -26.58 -8.29
CA ARG A 235 -0.26 -27.76 -9.05
C ARG A 235 -0.11 -27.46 -10.55
N GLU A 236 -0.95 -26.59 -11.09
CA GLU A 236 -0.98 -26.26 -12.52
C GLU A 236 -0.05 -25.11 -12.91
N LEU A 237 0.34 -24.28 -11.94
CA LEU A 237 1.19 -23.11 -12.14
C LEU A 237 2.34 -23.11 -11.14
N GLU A 238 3.54 -22.86 -11.64
CA GLU A 238 4.72 -22.62 -10.80
C GLU A 238 4.59 -21.21 -10.18
N LEU A 239 4.27 -21.16 -8.88
CA LEU A 239 4.03 -19.93 -8.14
C LEU A 239 5.11 -19.73 -7.08
N HIS A 240 5.69 -18.53 -7.03
CA HIS A 240 6.73 -18.16 -6.08
C HIS A 240 6.32 -16.93 -5.29
N GLY A 241 6.55 -16.97 -3.97
CA GLY A 241 6.22 -15.90 -3.05
C GLY A 241 4.73 -15.64 -2.98
N ALA A 242 4.36 -14.37 -2.85
CA ALA A 242 2.98 -13.95 -2.69
C ALA A 242 2.21 -13.93 -4.02
N TRP A 243 0.99 -14.44 -3.97
CA TRP A 243 0.03 -14.39 -5.07
C TRP A 243 -1.40 -14.37 -4.50
N PHE A 244 -2.39 -14.12 -5.34
CA PHE A 244 -3.77 -14.30 -4.95
C PHE A 244 -4.61 -14.77 -6.12
N PHE A 245 -5.79 -15.26 -5.81
CA PHE A 245 -6.85 -15.44 -6.80
C PHE A 245 -8.15 -14.82 -6.29
N GLN A 246 -9.03 -14.49 -7.22
CA GLN A 246 -10.34 -13.97 -6.90
C GLN A 246 -11.41 -14.96 -7.30
N VAL A 247 -12.44 -15.07 -6.47
CA VAL A 247 -13.63 -15.86 -6.77
C VAL A 247 -14.87 -15.04 -6.55
N LYS A 248 -15.91 -15.32 -7.32
CA LYS A 248 -17.21 -14.69 -7.14
C LYS A 248 -18.32 -15.73 -7.24
N ALA A 249 -19.32 -15.64 -6.37
CA ALA A 249 -20.45 -16.54 -6.38
C ALA A 249 -21.43 -16.17 -7.51
N ASP A 250 -22.00 -17.18 -8.16
CA ASP A 250 -23.20 -17.03 -8.99
C ASP A 250 -24.46 -16.85 -8.13
N ASN A 251 -25.63 -16.82 -8.76
CA ASN A 251 -26.93 -16.68 -8.08
C ASN A 251 -27.33 -17.92 -7.24
N GLN A 252 -26.66 -19.05 -7.42
CA GLN A 252 -26.86 -20.29 -6.64
C GLN A 252 -25.84 -20.44 -5.52
N GLY A 253 -24.88 -19.50 -5.41
CA GLY A 253 -23.80 -19.55 -4.43
C GLY A 253 -22.58 -20.36 -4.87
N SER A 254 -22.51 -20.84 -6.12
CA SER A 254 -21.33 -21.53 -6.65
C SER A 254 -20.22 -20.51 -6.91
N LEU A 255 -19.09 -20.67 -6.24
CA LEU A 255 -17.91 -19.84 -6.45
C LEU A 255 -17.27 -20.14 -7.81
N LYS A 256 -16.95 -19.10 -8.58
CA LYS A 256 -16.24 -19.20 -9.87
C LYS A 256 -14.91 -18.46 -9.79
N LEU A 257 -13.84 -19.06 -10.31
CA LEU A 257 -12.51 -18.46 -10.43
C LEU A 257 -12.51 -17.31 -11.44
N MET A 258 -12.20 -16.10 -10.98
CA MET A 258 -12.28 -14.87 -11.76
C MET A 258 -10.94 -14.45 -12.36
N GLU A 259 -9.88 -14.47 -11.55
CA GLU A 259 -8.51 -14.11 -11.93
C GLU A 259 -7.50 -14.69 -10.94
N ILE A 260 -6.26 -14.82 -11.38
CA ILE A 260 -5.09 -15.18 -10.57
C ILE A 260 -4.02 -14.11 -10.84
N ALA A 261 -3.29 -13.68 -9.82
CA ALA A 261 -2.21 -12.70 -9.99
C ALA A 261 -0.99 -13.09 -9.14
N PRO A 262 0.20 -13.30 -9.76
CA PRO A 262 1.44 -13.68 -9.07
C PRO A 262 2.17 -12.45 -8.50
N ARG A 263 1.47 -11.68 -7.67
CA ARG A 263 1.97 -10.43 -7.09
C ARG A 263 1.24 -10.07 -5.80
N ILE A 264 1.73 -9.02 -5.15
CA ILE A 264 1.08 -8.40 -4.01
C ILE A 264 -0.25 -7.76 -4.42
N GLY A 265 -1.30 -8.00 -3.62
CA GLY A 265 -2.57 -7.29 -3.69
C GLY A 265 -2.59 -6.13 -2.69
N GLY A 266 -3.10 -4.96 -3.08
CA GLY A 266 -3.11 -3.80 -2.18
C GLY A 266 -3.88 -4.02 -0.86
N THR A 267 -4.90 -4.89 -0.86
CA THR A 267 -5.67 -5.25 0.35
C THR A 267 -5.15 -6.52 1.02
N MET A 268 -3.98 -7.05 0.63
CA MET A 268 -3.26 -8.07 1.43
C MET A 268 -2.90 -7.53 2.83
N ALA A 269 -2.97 -6.21 3.02
CA ALA A 269 -2.92 -5.52 4.30
C ALA A 269 -3.79 -6.19 5.39
N THR A 270 -4.97 -6.74 5.03
CA THR A 270 -5.85 -7.48 5.96
C THR A 270 -5.13 -8.65 6.63
N HIS A 271 -4.37 -9.43 5.87
CA HIS A 271 -3.61 -10.56 6.41
C HIS A 271 -2.23 -10.15 6.92
N ARG A 272 -1.66 -9.04 6.42
CA ARG A 272 -0.42 -8.48 6.97
C ARG A 272 -0.54 -8.11 8.44
N VAL A 273 -1.62 -7.44 8.85
CA VAL A 273 -1.83 -7.08 10.26
C VAL A 273 -2.09 -8.31 11.16
N LEU A 274 -2.47 -9.44 10.57
CA LEU A 274 -2.58 -10.74 11.25
C LEU A 274 -1.24 -11.48 11.35
N GLY A 275 -0.14 -10.93 10.82
CA GLY A 275 1.21 -11.50 10.94
C GLY A 275 1.85 -11.93 9.62
N VAL A 276 1.15 -11.85 8.48
CA VAL A 276 1.67 -12.33 7.19
C VAL A 276 2.25 -11.18 6.36
N ASN A 277 3.51 -10.84 6.60
CA ASN A 277 4.21 -9.82 5.81
C ASN A 277 4.61 -10.36 4.42
N PHE A 278 3.66 -10.41 3.48
CA PHE A 278 3.86 -11.01 2.14
C PHE A 278 5.06 -10.45 1.36
N PRO A 279 5.30 -9.12 1.28
CA PRO A 279 6.47 -8.61 0.59
C PRO A 279 7.78 -9.09 1.22
N LEU A 280 7.90 -9.04 2.54
CA LEU A 280 9.11 -9.49 3.24
C LEU A 280 9.33 -10.99 3.06
N LEU A 281 8.28 -11.79 3.23
CA LEU A 281 8.33 -13.23 3.03
C LEU A 281 8.73 -13.58 1.58
N SER A 282 8.28 -12.81 0.58
CA SER A 282 8.65 -13.05 -0.81
C SER A 282 10.13 -12.79 -1.08
N ILE A 283 10.75 -11.83 -0.36
CA ILE A 283 12.21 -11.62 -0.39
C ILE A 283 12.93 -12.79 0.29
N TYR A 284 12.43 -13.24 1.44
CA TYR A 284 13.01 -14.39 2.16
C TYR A 284 12.97 -15.67 1.33
N GLU A 285 11.87 -15.90 0.61
CA GLU A 285 11.69 -17.02 -0.30
C GLU A 285 12.71 -16.96 -1.45
N LYS A 286 12.92 -15.76 -2.01
CA LYS A 286 13.92 -15.53 -3.06
C LYS A 286 15.34 -15.81 -2.56
N GLU A 287 15.62 -15.47 -1.31
CA GLU A 287 16.89 -15.75 -0.63
C GLU A 287 17.03 -17.19 -0.13
N GLY A 288 15.98 -18.02 -0.27
CA GLY A 288 15.98 -19.40 0.19
C GLY A 288 16.08 -19.53 1.71
N VAL A 289 15.62 -18.50 2.45
CA VAL A 289 15.44 -18.53 3.90
C VAL A 289 14.31 -19.51 4.22
N ASP A 290 14.48 -20.30 5.27
CA ASP A 290 13.43 -21.21 5.71
C ASP A 290 12.27 -20.41 6.33
N ILE A 291 11.07 -20.54 5.74
CA ILE A 291 9.89 -19.77 6.14
C ILE A 291 8.90 -20.67 6.90
N GLU A 292 8.37 -20.10 7.98
CA GLU A 292 7.17 -20.56 8.68
C GLU A 292 6.24 -19.35 8.88
N ILE A 293 4.92 -19.57 8.79
CA ILE A 293 3.92 -18.51 8.87
C ILE A 293 3.16 -18.65 10.18
N MET A 294 3.17 -17.57 10.97
CA MET A 294 2.42 -17.46 12.21
C MET A 294 1.32 -16.43 12.07
N LEU A 295 0.17 -16.73 12.69
CA LEU A 295 -0.99 -15.85 12.67
C LEU A 295 -1.36 -15.41 14.08
N ASN A 296 -1.68 -14.12 14.20
CA ASN A 296 -2.32 -13.57 15.39
C ASN A 296 -3.80 -13.97 15.38
N SER A 297 -4.29 -14.43 16.53
CA SER A 297 -5.71 -14.70 16.72
C SER A 297 -6.44 -13.38 17.02
N ALA A 298 -6.94 -12.71 15.99
CA ALA A 298 -7.73 -11.49 16.10
C ALA A 298 -8.78 -11.40 14.99
N GLU A 299 -9.93 -10.80 15.31
CA GLU A 299 -10.89 -10.38 14.29
C GLU A 299 -10.45 -9.03 13.73
N VAL A 300 -10.36 -8.93 12.40
CA VAL A 300 -9.93 -7.71 11.72
C VAL A 300 -10.87 -7.39 10.56
N GLU A 301 -11.15 -6.10 10.38
CA GLU A 301 -11.83 -5.55 9.22
C GLU A 301 -11.03 -4.33 8.79
N ILE A 302 -10.73 -4.21 7.50
CA ILE A 302 -10.01 -3.07 6.96
C ILE A 302 -10.98 -2.19 6.19
N ASP A 303 -11.02 -0.90 6.53
CA ASP A 303 -11.59 0.13 5.68
C ASP A 303 -10.49 1.09 5.19
N ARG A 304 -10.57 1.46 3.90
CA ARG A 304 -9.54 2.26 3.24
C ARG A 304 -10.12 3.57 2.74
N ALA A 305 -9.37 4.64 2.93
CA ALA A 305 -9.65 5.98 2.43
C ALA A 305 -8.36 6.63 1.91
N LEU A 306 -8.50 7.83 1.34
CA LEU A 306 -7.36 8.66 0.96
C LEU A 306 -6.67 9.20 2.21
N VAL A 307 -5.36 9.42 2.11
CA VAL A 307 -4.55 10.01 3.17
C VAL A 307 -3.72 11.15 2.58
N ASN A 308 -3.60 12.25 3.33
CA ASN A 308 -2.80 13.40 2.94
C ASN A 308 -1.31 13.13 3.15
N ARG A 309 -0.48 13.58 2.21
CA ARG A 309 0.98 13.65 2.38
C ARG A 309 1.47 14.96 1.80
N TYR A 310 2.49 15.53 2.45
CA TYR A 310 2.95 16.88 2.14
C TYR A 310 4.41 16.88 1.75
N LYS A 311 4.77 17.85 0.89
CA LYS A 311 6.14 18.29 0.68
C LYS A 311 6.18 19.78 0.99
N HIS A 312 7.09 20.18 1.87
CA HIS A 312 7.27 21.56 2.25
C HIS A 312 8.76 21.91 2.31
N ASN A 313 9.04 23.21 2.31
CA ASN A 313 10.38 23.77 2.40
C ASN A 313 10.66 24.49 3.74
N ILE A 314 9.74 24.40 4.71
CA ILE A 314 9.90 24.98 6.05
C ILE A 314 11.21 24.47 6.67
N GLN A 315 12.10 25.40 7.03
CA GLN A 315 13.38 25.11 7.69
C GLN A 315 13.30 25.56 9.14
N TYR A 316 13.73 24.71 10.07
CA TYR A 316 13.74 25.01 11.50
C TYR A 316 14.76 24.13 12.24
N ASN A 317 15.24 24.63 13.37
CA ASN A 317 16.07 23.90 14.33
C ASN A 317 15.56 24.07 15.78
N LYS A 318 14.50 24.85 16.00
CA LYS A 318 13.79 25.02 17.27
C LYS A 318 12.29 24.81 17.07
N VAL A 319 11.69 24.01 17.94
CA VAL A 319 10.25 23.76 17.97
C VAL A 319 9.72 24.22 19.32
N TYR A 320 9.00 25.34 19.31
CA TYR A 320 8.25 25.81 20.48
C TYR A 320 6.87 25.17 20.47
N VAL A 321 6.48 24.57 21.59
CA VAL A 321 5.22 23.85 21.73
C VAL A 321 4.51 24.31 22.99
N ASP A 322 3.23 24.66 22.86
CA ASP A 322 2.39 24.91 24.02
C ASP A 322 2.03 23.62 24.76
N PHE A 323 1.85 23.74 26.08
CA PHE A 323 1.46 22.62 26.91
C PHE A 323 -0.05 22.34 26.86
N ASP A 324 -0.85 23.31 27.30
CA ASP A 324 -2.30 23.17 27.49
C ASP A 324 -3.01 23.15 26.14
N ASP A 325 -4.00 22.27 25.98
CA ASP A 325 -4.83 22.09 24.76
C ASP A 325 -4.03 21.83 23.44
N THR A 326 -2.71 21.66 23.56
CA THR A 326 -1.77 21.43 22.45
C THR A 326 -0.98 20.12 22.64
N LEU A 327 -0.11 20.05 23.65
CA LEU A 327 0.59 18.81 24.03
C LEU A 327 -0.34 17.86 24.78
N ILE A 328 -1.20 18.43 25.62
CA ILE A 328 -2.22 17.70 26.38
C ILE A 328 -3.60 18.15 25.91
N ILE A 329 -4.38 17.23 25.32
CA ILE A 329 -5.74 17.46 24.83
C ILE A 329 -6.67 16.50 25.57
N ASP A 330 -7.71 17.02 26.23
CA ASP A 330 -8.69 16.25 27.01
C ASP A 330 -8.02 15.27 28.01
N ASP A 331 -7.06 15.77 28.79
CA ASP A 331 -6.25 14.97 29.72
C ASP A 331 -5.51 13.79 29.06
N LYS A 332 -5.16 13.90 27.77
CA LYS A 332 -4.38 12.88 27.05
C LYS A 332 -3.26 13.53 26.26
N VAL A 333 -2.19 12.78 26.08
CA VAL A 333 -1.05 13.22 25.27
C VAL A 333 -1.46 13.25 23.80
N ASN A 334 -1.17 14.36 23.12
CA ASN A 334 -1.33 14.48 21.67
C ASN A 334 -0.29 13.62 20.94
N THR A 335 -0.65 12.38 20.62
CA THR A 335 0.29 11.39 20.06
C THR A 335 0.86 11.76 18.68
N GLU A 336 0.14 12.53 17.86
CA GLU A 336 0.64 13.02 16.57
C GLU A 336 1.73 14.09 16.76
N LEU A 337 1.54 14.98 17.74
CA LEU A 337 2.55 15.96 18.14
C LEU A 337 3.79 15.27 18.71
N ILE A 338 3.62 14.24 19.54
CA ILE A 338 4.75 13.44 20.05
C ILE A 338 5.51 12.77 18.90
N ARG A 339 4.79 12.17 17.93
CA ARG A 339 5.43 11.59 16.73
C ARG A 339 6.28 12.63 16.01
N PHE A 340 5.74 13.83 15.80
CA PHE A 340 6.47 14.93 15.19
C PHE A 340 7.69 15.36 16.02
N LEU A 341 7.54 15.52 17.33
CA LEU A 341 8.63 15.95 18.22
C LEU A 341 9.80 14.97 18.19
N TYR A 342 9.54 13.67 18.23
CA TYR A 342 10.62 12.68 18.07
C TYR A 342 11.32 12.78 16.72
N GLN A 343 10.57 12.98 15.62
CA GLN A 343 11.20 13.22 14.31
C GLN A 343 12.05 14.50 14.27
N ALA A 344 11.62 15.56 14.95
CA ALA A 344 12.39 16.80 15.05
C ALA A 344 13.68 16.60 15.87
N ILE A 345 13.60 15.89 17.00
CA ILE A 345 14.74 15.56 17.86
C ILE A 345 15.75 14.68 17.12
N ASP A 346 15.29 13.66 16.39
CA ASP A 346 16.17 12.79 15.57
C ASP A 346 16.92 13.57 14.47
N ARG A 347 16.35 14.70 14.02
CA ARG A 347 17.00 15.64 13.08
C ARG A 347 17.90 16.67 13.77
N GLY A 348 18.03 16.61 15.10
CA GLY A 348 18.83 17.53 15.90
C GLY A 348 18.15 18.88 16.18
N CYS A 349 16.82 18.97 16.05
CA CYS A 349 16.08 20.16 16.47
C CYS A 349 15.93 20.19 17.99
N LYS A 350 15.96 21.39 18.58
CA LYS A 350 15.63 21.61 19.99
C LYS A 350 14.12 21.63 20.18
N ALA A 351 13.62 20.86 21.14
CA ALA A 351 12.22 20.87 21.56
C ALA A 351 12.06 21.73 22.81
N ILE A 352 11.21 22.77 22.74
CA ILE A 352 11.04 23.76 23.80
C ILE A 352 9.57 23.79 24.20
N LEU A 353 9.29 23.48 25.46
CA LEU A 353 7.94 23.59 26.01
C LEU A 353 7.73 25.01 26.52
N ILE A 354 6.63 25.64 26.15
CA ILE A 354 6.20 26.93 26.70
C ILE A 354 4.84 26.75 27.37
N SER A 355 4.68 27.19 28.60
CA SER A 355 3.44 26.97 29.35
C SER A 355 3.18 28.07 30.36
N ARG A 356 1.90 28.39 30.58
CA ARG A 356 1.44 29.21 31.72
C ARG A 356 1.06 28.36 32.93
N THR A 357 1.03 27.04 32.78
CA THR A 357 0.64 26.11 33.84
C THR A 357 1.85 25.87 34.75
N VAL A 358 1.79 26.49 35.94
CA VAL A 358 2.86 26.39 36.93
C VAL A 358 2.61 25.25 37.92
N ASN A 359 1.35 25.02 38.28
CA ASN A 359 0.99 23.97 39.24
C ASN A 359 0.99 22.61 38.55
N ASP A 360 1.71 21.65 39.12
CA ASP A 360 1.76 20.25 38.67
C ASP A 360 2.34 19.98 37.26
N LEU A 361 2.96 20.95 36.58
CA LEU A 361 3.55 20.70 35.24
C LEU A 361 4.60 19.58 35.26
N GLU A 362 5.62 19.69 36.12
CA GLU A 362 6.67 18.68 36.28
C GLU A 362 6.11 17.31 36.63
N LYS A 363 5.14 17.29 37.56
CA LYS A 363 4.45 16.07 37.96
C LYS A 363 3.68 15.46 36.78
N THR A 364 2.98 16.28 36.01
CA THR A 364 2.22 15.85 34.83
C THR A 364 3.15 15.31 33.75
N LEU A 365 4.29 15.97 33.49
CA LEU A 365 5.27 15.47 32.53
C LEU A 365 5.82 14.10 32.94
N ASP A 366 6.07 13.87 34.22
CA ASP A 366 6.53 12.56 34.73
C ASP A 366 5.44 11.48 34.67
N GLU A 367 4.22 11.81 35.12
CA GLU A 367 3.05 10.92 35.07
C GLU A 367 2.71 10.50 33.63
N ARG A 368 2.87 11.42 32.67
CA ARG A 368 2.59 11.19 31.24
C ARG A 368 3.79 10.66 30.44
N LYS A 369 4.93 10.40 31.08
CA LYS A 369 6.16 9.90 30.42
C LYS A 369 6.71 10.85 29.34
N LEU A 370 6.61 12.16 29.60
CA LEU A 370 7.12 13.24 28.75
C LEU A 370 8.37 13.91 29.34
N LYS A 371 8.78 13.53 30.55
CA LYS A 371 9.99 14.04 31.17
C LYS A 371 11.23 13.72 30.34
N GLY A 372 12.05 14.73 30.05
CA GLY A 372 13.25 14.61 29.22
C GLY A 372 13.00 14.74 27.70
N LEU A 373 11.75 14.95 27.28
CA LEU A 373 11.43 15.22 25.87
C LEU A 373 11.87 16.62 25.42
N PHE A 374 11.85 17.59 26.34
CA PHE A 374 12.13 18.99 26.06
C PHE A 374 13.52 19.39 26.55
N ASP A 375 14.29 20.06 25.70
CA ASP A 375 15.60 20.64 26.03
C ASP A 375 15.45 21.83 26.99
N GLU A 376 14.31 22.53 26.90
CA GLU A 376 13.99 23.70 27.69
C GLU A 376 12.49 23.75 28.02
N ILE A 377 12.16 24.20 29.23
CA ILE A 377 10.79 24.45 29.68
C ILE A 377 10.69 25.91 30.13
N ILE A 378 9.88 26.69 29.42
CA ILE A 378 9.63 28.11 29.68
C ILE A 378 8.30 28.25 30.41
N LEU A 379 8.36 28.65 31.69
CA LEU A 379 7.20 28.94 32.51
C LEU A 379 6.85 30.43 32.45
N LEU A 380 5.64 30.71 32.00
CA LEU A 380 5.10 32.06 31.82
C LEU A 380 4.16 32.46 32.97
N LYS A 381 4.08 33.76 33.23
CA LYS A 381 3.00 34.32 34.03
C LYS A 381 1.73 34.45 33.20
N LYS A 382 0.60 34.66 33.86
CA LYS A 382 -0.73 34.72 33.22
C LYS A 382 -0.83 35.85 32.20
N GLU A 383 -0.16 36.97 32.47
CA GLU A 383 -0.13 38.19 31.67
C GLU A 383 0.93 38.20 30.57
N ASP A 384 1.88 37.26 30.60
CA ASP A 384 2.97 37.19 29.63
C ASP A 384 2.45 36.72 28.26
N SER A 385 2.92 37.34 27.17
CA SER A 385 2.69 36.82 25.81
C SER A 385 3.75 35.79 25.46
N LYS A 386 3.36 34.64 24.91
CA LYS A 386 4.31 33.61 24.45
C LYS A 386 5.32 34.17 23.45
N ALA A 387 4.90 35.13 22.63
CA ALA A 387 5.76 35.80 21.66
C ALA A 387 6.96 36.52 22.31
N ASP A 388 6.90 36.94 23.57
CA ASP A 388 8.04 37.59 24.24
C ASP A 388 9.16 36.62 24.63
N PHE A 389 8.90 35.31 24.59
CA PHE A 389 9.82 34.27 25.07
C PHE A 389 10.30 33.33 23.95
N ILE A 390 9.94 33.64 22.70
CA ILE A 390 10.38 32.90 21.53
C ILE A 390 11.59 33.61 20.92
N ASP A 391 12.69 32.88 20.80
CA ASP A 391 13.83 33.28 19.97
C ASP A 391 13.53 32.85 18.52
N PRO A 392 13.30 33.81 17.60
CA PRO A 392 12.74 33.52 16.27
C PRO A 392 13.73 32.84 15.31
N GLU A 393 15.03 32.88 15.58
CA GLU A 393 16.03 32.34 14.64
C GLU A 393 15.85 30.83 14.44
N GLY A 394 15.37 30.38 13.29
CA GLY A 394 15.15 28.95 13.02
C GLY A 394 14.01 28.31 13.83
N ALA A 395 13.08 29.10 14.33
CA ALA A 395 11.96 28.63 15.15
C ALA A 395 10.68 28.35 14.34
N ILE A 396 9.92 27.36 14.81
CA ILE A 396 8.49 27.22 14.54
C ILE A 396 7.73 27.17 15.86
N PHE A 397 6.44 27.48 15.81
CA PHE A 397 5.58 27.52 16.99
C PHE A 397 4.30 26.70 16.79
N ILE A 398 3.95 25.88 17.77
CA ILE A 398 2.76 25.01 17.75
C ILE A 398 1.91 25.31 18.98
N ASP A 399 0.66 25.71 18.74
CA ASP A 399 -0.30 26.15 19.76
C ASP A 399 -1.72 26.09 19.18
N ASP A 400 -2.70 25.56 19.91
CA ASP A 400 -4.10 25.59 19.48
C ASP A 400 -4.63 27.02 19.36
N SER A 401 -4.17 27.93 20.23
CA SER A 401 -4.71 29.26 20.40
C SER A 401 -4.39 30.12 19.20
N PHE A 402 -5.43 30.41 18.42
CA PHE A 402 -5.29 31.30 17.26
C PHE A 402 -4.70 32.66 17.65
N SER A 403 -5.07 33.22 18.80
CA SER A 403 -4.54 34.51 19.26
C SER A 403 -3.05 34.45 19.59
N GLU A 404 -2.56 33.37 20.19
CA GLU A 404 -1.13 33.22 20.48
C GLU A 404 -0.34 33.03 19.19
N ARG A 405 -0.80 32.13 18.31
CA ARG A 405 -0.19 31.94 16.99
C ARG A 405 -0.14 33.23 16.19
N ARG A 406 -1.24 34.00 16.18
CA ARG A 406 -1.29 35.28 15.48
C ARG A 406 -0.28 36.27 16.07
N SER A 407 -0.20 36.38 17.40
CA SER A 407 0.76 37.25 18.09
C SER A 407 2.21 36.90 17.73
N VAL A 408 2.56 35.60 17.77
CA VAL A 408 3.89 35.10 17.40
C VAL A 408 4.21 35.37 15.93
N PHE A 409 3.26 35.09 15.02
CA PHE A 409 3.42 35.34 13.60
C PHE A 409 3.60 36.84 13.29
N GLU A 410 2.75 37.71 13.84
CA GLU A 410 2.79 39.16 13.61
C GLU A 410 4.08 39.79 14.18
N ARG A 411 4.60 39.27 15.30
CA ARG A 411 5.80 39.81 15.95
C ARG A 411 7.10 39.34 15.32
N HIS A 412 7.17 38.06 14.96
CA HIS A 412 8.44 37.41 14.58
C HIS A 412 8.50 36.93 13.13
N GLY A 413 7.36 36.83 12.44
CA GLY A 413 7.30 36.31 11.07
C GLY A 413 7.65 34.82 10.94
N ILE A 414 7.64 34.06 12.04
CA ILE A 414 7.93 32.62 12.02
C ILE A 414 6.69 31.78 11.69
N PRO A 415 6.83 30.57 11.11
CA PRO A 415 5.71 29.68 10.88
C PRO A 415 5.05 29.22 12.18
N THR A 416 3.72 29.27 12.21
CA THR A 416 2.91 28.85 13.36
C THR A 416 1.87 27.79 12.96
N PHE A 417 1.64 26.78 13.78
CA PHE A 417 0.81 25.63 13.46
C PHE A 417 -0.20 25.31 14.56
N ASP A 418 -1.43 25.04 14.14
CA ASP A 418 -2.47 24.43 14.96
C ASP A 418 -2.21 22.91 15.11
N CYS A 419 -2.79 22.27 16.12
CA CYS A 419 -2.77 20.81 16.31
C CYS A 419 -3.20 20.03 15.05
N SER A 420 -4.18 20.52 14.32
CA SER A 420 -4.66 19.93 13.05
C SER A 420 -3.66 20.04 11.89
N MET A 421 -2.69 20.94 11.99
CA MET A 421 -1.70 21.21 10.93
C MET A 421 -0.41 20.39 11.10
N ILE A 422 -0.26 19.64 12.21
CA ILE A 422 0.96 18.88 12.51
C ILE A 422 1.26 17.84 11.42
N GLU A 423 0.23 17.31 10.74
CA GLU A 423 0.42 16.37 9.63
C GLU A 423 1.30 16.90 8.50
N LEU A 424 1.38 18.23 8.33
CA LEU A 424 2.29 18.88 7.37
C LEU A 424 3.77 18.63 7.72
N LEU A 425 4.10 18.63 9.02
CA LEU A 425 5.47 18.62 9.53
C LEU A 425 6.05 17.21 9.67
N ILE A 426 5.19 16.20 9.62
CA ILE A 426 5.57 14.80 9.76
C ILE A 426 6.07 14.29 8.40
N ASP A 427 7.31 13.80 8.39
CA ASP A 427 7.89 13.18 7.20
C ASP A 427 7.83 11.66 7.35
N GLU A 428 7.06 11.01 6.48
CA GLU A 428 7.00 9.55 6.45
C GLU A 428 7.89 8.93 5.38
N ARG A 429 8.64 9.73 4.61
CA ARG A 429 9.49 9.18 3.54
C ARG A 429 10.64 8.39 4.15
N VAL A 430 10.75 7.13 3.72
CA VAL A 430 11.86 6.22 4.08
C VAL A 430 12.76 5.92 2.91
#